data_AF-A0A849Z9T2-F1
#
_entry.id   AF-A0A849Z9T2-F1
#
_cell.length_a   1.000
_cell.length_b   1.000
_cell.length_c   1.000
_cell.angle_alpha   90.00
_cell.angle_beta   90.00
_cell.angle_gamma   90.00
#
_symmetry.space_group_name_H-M   'P 1'
#
loop_
_entity.id
_entity.type
_entity.pdbx_description
1 polymer ?
#
loop_
_entity_poly.entity_id
_entity_poly.type
_entity_poly.pdbx_seq_one_letter_code
_entity_poly.pdbx_strand_id
1 'polypeptide(L)'
;MTSGNLGDRIGDIERALARRVVSVQVTESLHILRSAYARWNAAPSEPAVDRDLAVISSRSLAAALALHLEPGGSGHPAIVPLLSLAQTAVALAERRARAMVRKKRRAGPILRTVEEVRRHLHTVGHARDVHVIGAEGVLAWRDADFRGAVFEDTKLSESKLPNARFDGARLRGVRIEASVLDGASFRAATIERSGLVHATLTGTAWTDATLIGVDLAGADLTEVDLRDALTVMDLELERTRLRGSKFRGAKLDGAKLAEQDLTGASFASCNLSKARLDGTSLDGVDLTGAVLDGASLVAASGRGAKAARASLAGADLTLAQLPALDAPALAAERVRLSRTDLSDAKLRDANLRDSSCERVLFTKAELSGACFAKAQLRRCSFVDASMRYADLSNATVFECLFARATLDGADLHGMQDSASLWDEADRSRARGTDAARARAEQTR
;
A
#
# COMPACT_ATOMS: atom_id res chain seq x y z
N MET A 1 -10.79 -2.71 30.12
CA MET A 1 -9.51 -3.01 30.78
C MET A 1 -9.70 -2.89 32.28
N THR A 2 -9.69 -4.04 32.96
CA THR A 2 -9.85 -4.22 34.40
C THR A 2 -8.52 -4.03 35.13
N SER A 3 -8.56 -3.77 36.44
CA SER A 3 -7.38 -3.55 37.30
C SER A 3 -6.36 -4.69 37.23
N GLY A 4 -6.79 -5.94 36.98
CA GLY A 4 -5.92 -7.11 36.92
C GLY A 4 -4.74 -7.03 35.93
N ASN A 5 -4.88 -6.30 34.82
CA ASN A 5 -3.86 -6.24 33.76
C ASN A 5 -2.64 -5.36 34.14
N LEU A 6 -2.78 -4.38 35.05
CA LEU A 6 -1.69 -3.44 35.33
C LEU A 6 -0.51 -4.08 36.10
N GLY A 7 -0.81 -5.07 36.95
CA GLY A 7 0.19 -5.74 37.79
C GLY A 7 1.13 -6.64 36.98
N ASP A 8 0.56 -7.38 36.04
CA ASP A 8 1.31 -8.22 35.11
C ASP A 8 2.27 -7.37 34.26
N ARG A 9 1.79 -6.21 33.78
CA ARG A 9 2.60 -5.25 33.01
C ARG A 9 3.76 -4.66 33.82
N ILE A 10 3.56 -4.37 35.11
CA ILE A 10 4.65 -3.92 35.99
C ILE A 10 5.69 -5.05 36.16
N GLY A 11 5.24 -6.30 36.32
CA GLY A 11 6.13 -7.46 36.39
C GLY A 11 6.93 -7.69 35.09
N ASP A 12 6.31 -7.48 33.93
CA ASP A 12 6.99 -7.53 32.62
C ASP A 12 8.07 -6.44 32.48
N ILE A 13 7.77 -5.23 32.94
CA ILE A 13 8.73 -4.11 32.96
C ILE A 13 9.94 -4.47 33.83
N GLU A 14 9.72 -5.00 35.04
CA GLU A 14 10.79 -5.42 35.95
C GLU A 14 11.65 -6.54 35.31
N ARG A 15 11.02 -7.53 34.66
CA ARG A 15 11.73 -8.59 33.93
C ARG A 15 12.57 -8.06 32.76
N ALA A 16 12.06 -7.07 32.03
CA ALA A 16 12.78 -6.43 30.94
C ALA A 16 14.00 -5.63 31.43
N LEU A 17 13.87 -4.99 32.60
CA LEU A 17 14.94 -4.21 33.23
C LEU A 17 15.99 -5.09 33.90
N ALA A 18 15.62 -6.23 34.48
CA ALA A 18 16.57 -7.17 35.09
C ALA A 18 17.62 -7.72 34.09
N ARG A 19 17.37 -7.58 32.79
CA ARG A 19 18.26 -8.04 31.71
C ARG A 19 19.33 -7.01 31.30
N ARG A 20 19.31 -5.78 31.84
CA ARG A 20 20.29 -4.72 31.56
C ARG A 20 20.61 -3.91 32.83
N VAL A 21 21.76 -3.26 32.87
CA VAL A 21 22.11 -2.33 33.96
C VAL A 21 21.27 -1.07 33.79
N VAL A 22 20.57 -0.65 34.85
CA VAL A 22 19.73 0.56 34.88
C VAL A 22 20.06 1.34 36.13
N SER A 23 19.93 2.68 36.11
CA SER A 23 20.20 3.47 37.30
C SER A 23 19.32 3.10 38.50
N VAL A 24 19.88 3.37 39.68
CA VAL A 24 19.19 3.22 40.97
C VAL A 24 17.87 4.02 41.00
N GLN A 25 17.83 5.20 40.36
CA GLN A 25 16.63 6.03 40.28
C GLN A 25 15.45 5.37 39.55
N VAL A 26 15.72 4.62 38.48
CA VAL A 26 14.68 3.88 37.74
C VAL A 26 14.14 2.74 38.61
N THR A 27 15.04 2.01 39.26
CA THR A 27 14.73 0.87 40.12
C THR A 27 13.89 1.30 41.34
N GLU A 28 14.26 2.40 41.99
CA GLU A 28 13.48 3.00 43.09
C GLU A 28 12.09 3.44 42.63
N SER A 29 12.00 4.10 41.47
CA SER A 29 10.73 4.54 40.91
C SER A 29 9.78 3.37 40.67
N LEU A 30 10.30 2.23 40.21
CA LEU A 30 9.52 0.99 40.00
C LEU A 30 9.07 0.34 41.30
N HIS A 31 9.94 0.28 42.31
CA HIS A 31 9.55 -0.25 43.61
C HIS A 31 8.41 0.56 44.23
N ILE A 32 8.46 1.89 44.08
CA ILE A 32 7.39 2.80 44.51
C ILE A 32 6.11 2.56 43.70
N LEU A 33 6.21 2.37 42.37
CA LEU A 33 5.09 2.04 41.49
C LEU A 33 4.39 0.76 41.90
N ARG A 34 5.15 -0.33 42.10
CA ARG A 34 4.64 -1.63 42.51
C ARG A 34 3.93 -1.55 43.85
N SER A 35 4.51 -0.83 44.80
CA SER A 35 3.91 -0.61 46.12
C SER A 35 2.62 0.20 46.05
N ALA A 36 2.56 1.25 45.21
CA ALA A 36 1.35 2.02 44.97
C ALA A 36 0.24 1.18 44.31
N TYR A 37 0.61 0.34 43.35
CA TYR A 37 -0.32 -0.57 42.70
C TYR A 37 -0.85 -1.66 43.64
N ALA A 38 0.01 -2.27 44.46
CA ALA A 38 -0.40 -3.27 45.44
C ALA A 38 -1.40 -2.70 46.46
N ARG A 39 -1.17 -1.47 46.94
CA ARG A 39 -2.12 -0.75 47.81
C ARG A 39 -3.44 -0.45 47.10
N TRP A 40 -3.37 -0.04 45.83
CA TRP A 40 -4.55 0.22 45.02
C TRP A 40 -5.46 -1.02 44.88
N ASN A 41 -4.88 -2.21 44.73
CA ASN A 41 -5.63 -3.47 44.67
C ASN A 41 -6.13 -3.98 46.03
N ALA A 42 -5.41 -3.68 47.12
CA ALA A 42 -5.70 -4.26 48.45
C ALA A 42 -6.86 -3.59 49.19
N ALA A 43 -7.12 -2.29 49.00
CA ALA A 43 -8.25 -1.61 49.65
C ALA A 43 -8.64 -0.31 48.93
N PRO A 44 -9.82 -0.23 48.27
CA PRO A 44 -10.21 0.90 47.44
C PRO A 44 -10.85 2.06 48.24
N SER A 45 -10.30 2.42 49.39
CA SER A 45 -10.82 3.56 50.17
C SER A 45 -10.43 4.90 49.51
N GLU A 46 -11.37 5.84 49.49
CA GLU A 46 -11.43 6.93 48.49
C GLU A 46 -10.25 7.93 48.44
N PRO A 47 -9.40 8.16 49.47
CA PRO A 47 -8.21 9.02 49.38
C PRO A 47 -6.92 8.30 48.95
N ALA A 48 -6.74 7.02 49.31
CA ALA A 48 -5.51 6.27 49.06
C ALA A 48 -5.33 6.02 47.55
N VAL A 49 -6.44 5.69 46.88
CA VAL A 49 -6.49 5.46 45.44
C VAL A 49 -6.06 6.68 44.62
N ASP A 50 -6.47 7.88 45.04
CA ASP A 50 -6.15 9.12 44.32
C ASP A 50 -4.65 9.45 44.42
N ARG A 51 -4.04 9.19 45.59
CA ARG A 51 -2.60 9.32 45.82
C ARG A 51 -1.82 8.27 45.02
N ASP A 52 -2.27 7.03 45.02
CA ASP A 52 -1.59 5.95 44.31
C ASP A 52 -1.67 6.11 42.79
N LEU A 53 -2.77 6.64 42.21
CA LEU A 53 -2.84 6.97 40.78
C LEU A 53 -1.90 8.12 40.38
N ALA A 54 -1.77 9.14 41.23
CA ALA A 54 -0.81 10.22 41.03
C ALA A 54 0.64 9.73 41.09
N VAL A 55 0.94 8.81 42.01
CA VAL A 55 2.25 8.15 42.13
C VAL A 55 2.51 7.26 40.92
N ILE A 56 1.53 6.47 40.48
CA ILE A 56 1.66 5.59 39.31
C ILE A 56 1.99 6.40 38.06
N SER A 57 1.21 7.44 37.80
CA SER A 57 1.39 8.27 36.60
C SER A 57 2.70 9.07 36.62
N SER A 58 3.09 9.68 37.74
CA SER A 58 4.34 10.46 37.85
C SER A 58 5.60 9.61 37.86
N ARG A 59 5.62 8.47 38.57
CA ARG A 59 6.82 7.62 38.68
C ARG A 59 7.06 6.76 37.45
N SER A 60 6.01 6.30 36.76
CA SER A 60 6.18 5.58 35.48
C SER A 60 6.80 6.49 34.42
N LEU A 61 6.36 7.75 34.42
CA LEU A 61 6.89 8.79 33.54
C LEU A 61 8.32 9.20 33.92
N ALA A 62 8.62 9.38 35.20
CA ALA A 62 9.98 9.67 35.66
C ALA A 62 10.95 8.54 35.31
N ALA A 63 10.53 7.29 35.47
CA ALA A 63 11.30 6.12 35.05
C ALA A 63 11.52 6.08 33.52
N ALA A 64 10.49 6.40 32.73
CA ALA A 64 10.61 6.48 31.27
C ALA A 64 11.55 7.60 30.81
N LEU A 65 11.45 8.78 31.44
CA LEU A 65 12.33 9.93 31.16
C LEU A 65 13.78 9.63 31.56
N ALA A 66 14.00 9.00 32.72
CA ALA A 66 15.33 8.60 33.16
C ALA A 66 15.96 7.61 32.18
N LEU A 67 15.21 6.60 31.72
CA LEU A 67 15.67 5.70 30.67
C LEU A 67 15.96 6.44 29.35
N HIS A 68 15.21 7.47 29.00
CA HIS A 68 15.45 8.24 27.78
C HIS A 68 16.71 9.12 27.86
N LEU A 69 17.04 9.65 29.05
CA LEU A 69 18.16 10.57 29.26
C LEU A 69 19.51 9.86 29.50
N GLU A 70 19.52 8.55 29.78
CA GLU A 70 20.75 7.79 29.99
C GLU A 70 21.51 7.51 28.67
N PRO A 71 22.85 7.60 28.65
CA PRO A 71 23.66 7.17 27.51
C PRO A 71 23.43 5.67 27.24
N GLY A 72 22.85 5.33 26.08
CA GLY A 72 22.43 3.97 25.74
C GLY A 72 21.04 3.56 26.26
N GLY A 73 20.35 4.46 26.95
CA GLY A 73 19.01 4.27 27.47
C GLY A 73 17.91 4.47 26.40
N SER A 74 18.16 5.32 25.39
CA SER A 74 17.43 5.36 24.11
C SER A 74 17.65 4.04 23.34
N GLY A 75 16.99 2.98 23.80
CA GLY A 75 17.28 1.59 23.43
C GLY A 75 16.64 0.58 24.37
N HIS A 76 16.18 1.03 25.54
CA HIS A 76 15.76 0.13 26.60
C HIS A 76 14.35 -0.46 26.31
N PRO A 77 14.17 -1.80 26.31
CA PRO A 77 12.90 -2.46 25.98
C PRO A 77 11.74 -2.07 26.91
N ALA A 78 12.05 -1.54 28.08
CA ALA A 78 11.08 -1.08 29.07
C ALA A 78 10.46 0.31 28.78
N ILE A 79 11.02 1.10 27.85
CA ILE A 79 10.53 2.46 27.57
C ILE A 79 9.08 2.44 27.07
N VAL A 80 8.77 1.65 26.04
CA VAL A 80 7.41 1.54 25.49
C VAL A 80 6.41 0.99 26.53
N PRO A 81 6.70 -0.10 27.25
CA PRO A 81 5.89 -0.56 28.38
C PRO A 81 5.62 0.52 29.44
N LEU A 82 6.65 1.27 29.89
CA LEU A 82 6.51 2.32 30.90
C LEU A 82 5.63 3.48 30.42
N LEU A 83 5.76 3.87 29.15
CA LEU A 83 4.95 4.90 28.54
C LEU A 83 3.50 4.46 28.37
N SER A 84 3.28 3.21 27.95
CA SER A 84 1.94 2.64 27.86
C SER A 84 1.28 2.47 29.24
N LEU A 85 2.06 2.13 30.28
CA LEU A 85 1.60 2.10 31.67
C LEU A 85 1.17 3.50 32.15
N ALA A 86 1.99 4.51 31.90
CA ALA A 86 1.68 5.90 32.24
C ALA A 86 0.41 6.40 31.51
N GLN A 87 0.25 6.10 30.22
CA GLN A 87 -0.98 6.39 29.45
C GLN A 87 -2.22 5.72 30.07
N THR A 88 -2.09 4.44 30.44
CA THR A 88 -3.19 3.67 31.03
C THR A 88 -3.62 4.26 32.38
N ALA A 89 -2.65 4.64 33.22
CA ALA A 89 -2.90 5.28 34.50
C ALA A 89 -3.62 6.64 34.33
N VAL A 90 -3.20 7.45 33.35
CA VAL A 90 -3.87 8.72 33.03
C VAL A 90 -5.31 8.49 32.56
N ALA A 91 -5.56 7.53 31.67
CA ALA A 91 -6.92 7.25 31.19
C ALA A 91 -7.87 6.81 32.33
N LEU A 92 -7.35 6.01 33.28
CA LEU A 92 -8.10 5.60 34.46
C LEU A 92 -8.36 6.78 35.40
N ALA A 93 -7.37 7.66 35.60
CA ALA A 93 -7.51 8.89 36.38
C ALA A 93 -8.60 9.80 35.81
N GLU A 94 -8.62 10.00 34.49
CA GLU A 94 -9.64 10.81 33.82
C GLU A 94 -11.05 10.22 33.96
N ARG A 95 -11.20 8.89 33.84
CA ARG A 95 -12.50 8.23 34.04
C ARG A 95 -13.01 8.45 35.46
N ARG A 96 -12.13 8.34 36.45
CA ARG A 96 -12.47 8.57 37.86
C ARG A 96 -12.76 10.04 38.14
N ALA A 97 -11.97 10.97 37.61
CA ALA A 97 -12.24 12.41 37.70
C ALA A 97 -13.61 12.76 37.12
N ARG A 98 -13.97 12.23 35.94
CA ARG A 98 -15.31 12.36 35.36
C ARG A 98 -16.41 11.79 36.26
N ALA A 99 -16.19 10.63 36.86
CA ALA A 99 -17.14 10.03 37.81
C ALA A 99 -17.31 10.87 39.09
N MET A 100 -16.23 11.46 39.61
CA MET A 100 -16.28 12.35 40.78
C MET A 100 -16.99 13.67 40.48
N VAL A 101 -16.73 14.27 39.32
CA VAL A 101 -17.45 15.47 38.86
C VAL A 101 -18.95 15.16 38.75
N ARG A 102 -19.34 14.01 38.16
CA ARG A 102 -20.74 13.55 38.12
C ARG A 102 -21.35 13.39 39.51
N LYS A 103 -20.55 12.97 40.50
CA LYS A 103 -20.95 12.84 41.92
C LYS A 103 -20.78 14.15 42.73
N LYS A 104 -20.56 15.30 42.08
CA LYS A 104 -20.33 16.63 42.71
C LYS A 104 -19.17 16.64 43.73
N ARG A 105 -18.15 15.81 43.54
CA ARG A 105 -16.93 15.75 44.37
C ARG A 105 -15.78 16.54 43.73
N ARG A 106 -14.85 17.04 44.56
CA ARG A 106 -13.67 17.79 44.09
C ARG A 106 -12.70 16.87 43.33
N ALA A 107 -12.56 17.06 42.02
CA ALA A 107 -11.62 16.34 41.16
C ALA A 107 -10.32 17.12 40.84
N GLY A 108 -10.19 18.36 41.32
CA GLY A 108 -9.10 19.28 40.97
C GLY A 108 -7.67 18.74 41.14
N PRO A 109 -7.32 18.05 42.23
CA PRO A 109 -5.99 17.45 42.39
C PRO A 109 -5.67 16.39 41.32
N ILE A 110 -6.62 15.49 41.03
CA ILE A 110 -6.44 14.45 40.01
C ILE A 110 -6.30 15.06 38.63
N LEU A 111 -7.13 16.07 38.31
CA LEU A 111 -7.07 16.75 37.02
C LEU A 111 -5.74 17.47 36.80
N ARG A 112 -5.17 18.10 37.84
CA ARG A 112 -3.83 18.71 37.77
C ARG A 112 -2.73 17.68 37.53
N THR A 113 -2.74 16.55 38.24
CA THR A 113 -1.77 15.48 38.01
C THR A 113 -1.93 14.86 36.62
N VAL A 114 -3.16 14.70 36.14
CA VAL A 114 -3.46 14.24 34.78
C VAL A 114 -2.89 15.21 33.74
N GLU A 115 -3.08 16.52 33.90
CA GLU A 115 -2.55 17.54 33.00
C GLU A 115 -1.02 17.57 33.00
N GLU A 116 -0.41 17.46 34.18
CA GLU A 116 1.04 17.43 34.34
C GLU A 116 1.65 16.19 33.67
N VAL A 117 1.11 15.00 33.93
CA VAL A 117 1.58 13.76 33.30
C VAL A 117 1.29 13.76 31.81
N ARG A 118 0.16 14.32 31.35
CA ARG A 118 -0.15 14.47 29.92
C ARG A 118 0.86 15.39 29.23
N ARG A 119 1.23 16.51 29.85
CA ARG A 119 2.24 17.44 29.31
C ARG A 119 3.59 16.75 29.14
N HIS A 120 3.96 15.91 30.09
CA HIS A 120 5.22 15.17 30.02
C HIS A 120 5.16 13.95 29.07
N LEU A 121 4.05 13.21 29.03
CA LEU A 121 3.80 12.16 28.03
C LEU A 121 3.82 12.73 26.61
N HIS A 122 3.35 13.96 26.44
CA HIS A 122 3.47 14.68 25.18
C HIS A 122 4.94 14.93 24.83
N THR A 123 5.78 15.42 25.76
CA THR A 123 7.23 15.57 25.48
C THR A 123 7.93 14.25 25.16
N VAL A 124 7.58 13.14 25.82
CA VAL A 124 8.19 11.83 25.47
C VAL A 124 7.63 11.26 24.17
N GLY A 125 6.40 11.62 23.80
CA GLY A 125 5.84 11.34 22.47
C GLY A 125 6.57 12.04 21.32
N HIS A 126 7.53 12.93 21.60
CA HIS A 126 8.41 13.60 20.61
C HIS A 126 9.85 13.08 20.62
N ALA A 127 10.02 11.82 21.01
CA ALA A 127 11.30 11.12 21.11
C ALA A 127 11.93 10.84 19.73
N ARG A 128 12.67 11.82 19.21
CA ARG A 128 13.51 11.69 18.00
C ARG A 128 14.74 10.83 18.26
N ASP A 129 15.21 10.17 17.21
CA ASP A 129 16.48 9.42 17.18
C ASP A 129 16.60 8.35 18.28
N VAL A 130 15.46 7.85 18.76
CA VAL A 130 15.42 6.82 19.80
C VAL A 130 15.54 5.43 19.19
N HIS A 131 16.37 4.59 19.78
CA HIS A 131 16.40 3.17 19.49
C HIS A 131 15.40 2.45 20.41
N VAL A 132 14.62 1.51 19.89
CA VAL A 132 13.72 0.63 20.65
C VAL A 132 13.88 -0.77 20.10
N ILE A 133 14.27 -1.72 20.94
CA ILE A 133 14.47 -3.12 20.54
C ILE A 133 13.59 -4.03 21.39
N GLY A 134 12.80 -4.89 20.74
CA GLY A 134 12.05 -5.96 21.39
C GLY A 134 11.00 -5.48 22.40
N ALA A 135 10.55 -4.23 22.30
CA ALA A 135 9.57 -3.68 23.22
C ALA A 135 8.15 -4.04 22.80
N GLU A 136 7.24 -4.13 23.77
CA GLU A 136 5.83 -4.46 23.53
C GLU A 136 4.91 -3.47 24.25
N GLY A 137 3.96 -2.90 23.53
CA GLY A 137 2.94 -2.06 24.13
C GLY A 137 2.08 -1.30 23.13
N VAL A 138 0.92 -0.87 23.61
CA VAL A 138 -0.01 -0.03 22.84
C VAL A 138 0.29 1.43 23.14
N LEU A 139 0.54 2.22 22.10
CA LEU A 139 0.77 3.65 22.21
C LEU A 139 -0.45 4.42 21.72
N ALA A 140 -0.93 5.39 22.50
CA ALA A 140 -2.02 6.29 22.10
C ALA A 140 -1.56 7.76 22.13
N TRP A 141 -0.89 8.20 21.06
CA TRP A 141 -0.40 9.57 20.91
C TRP A 141 -0.81 10.17 19.59
N ARG A 142 -1.48 11.33 19.64
CA ARG A 142 -1.67 12.15 18.44
C ARG A 142 -0.40 12.95 18.18
N ASP A 143 -0.05 13.09 16.91
CA ASP A 143 1.05 13.96 16.46
C ASP A 143 2.41 13.59 17.09
N ALA A 144 2.63 12.30 17.38
CA ALA A 144 3.89 11.79 17.92
C ALA A 144 5.04 12.06 16.94
N ASP A 145 6.24 12.35 17.43
CA ASP A 145 7.42 12.63 16.61
C ASP A 145 8.51 11.60 16.90
N PHE A 146 8.61 10.62 16.01
CA PHE A 146 9.58 9.52 15.99
C PHE A 146 10.59 9.68 14.85
N ARG A 147 10.87 10.91 14.42
CA ARG A 147 11.84 11.14 13.33
C ARG A 147 13.21 10.58 13.69
N GLY A 148 13.81 9.87 12.73
CA GLY A 148 15.10 9.19 12.89
C GLY A 148 15.11 8.01 13.88
N ALA A 149 13.96 7.69 14.50
CA ALA A 149 13.89 6.61 15.47
C ALA A 149 14.16 5.24 14.81
N VAL A 150 14.70 4.32 15.59
CA VAL A 150 14.99 2.94 15.19
C VAL A 150 14.11 2.01 16.02
N PHE A 151 13.23 1.26 15.38
CA PHE A 151 12.41 0.22 15.99
C PHE A 151 12.82 -1.13 15.42
N GLU A 152 13.30 -2.02 16.28
CA GLU A 152 13.65 -3.40 15.93
C GLU A 152 12.81 -4.38 16.74
N ASP A 153 12.18 -5.35 16.06
CA ASP A 153 11.39 -6.43 16.65
C ASP A 153 10.35 -5.97 17.69
N THR A 154 9.84 -4.76 17.50
CA THR A 154 8.93 -4.10 18.44
C THR A 154 7.48 -4.40 18.10
N LYS A 155 6.65 -4.64 19.11
CA LYS A 155 5.20 -4.84 18.94
C LYS A 155 4.45 -3.60 19.40
N LEU A 156 3.87 -2.91 18.43
CA LEU A 156 3.02 -1.72 18.57
C LEU A 156 1.58 -1.98 18.09
N SER A 157 1.15 -3.24 17.96
CA SER A 157 -0.20 -3.58 17.51
C SER A 157 -1.28 -2.87 18.33
N GLU A 158 -2.40 -2.52 17.69
CA GLU A 158 -3.52 -1.76 18.25
C GLU A 158 -3.20 -0.31 18.67
N SER A 159 -2.02 0.21 18.32
CA SER A 159 -1.64 1.58 18.66
C SER A 159 -2.47 2.61 17.92
N LYS A 160 -2.65 3.78 18.53
CA LYS A 160 -3.33 4.96 17.97
C LYS A 160 -2.33 6.10 17.84
N LEU A 161 -1.80 6.24 16.64
CA LEU A 161 -0.72 7.15 16.28
C LEU A 161 -1.10 8.04 15.09
N PRO A 162 -2.29 8.70 15.09
CA PRO A 162 -2.67 9.57 13.99
C PRO A 162 -1.71 10.76 13.90
N ASN A 163 -1.37 11.15 12.66
CA ASN A 163 -0.41 12.21 12.34
C ASN A 163 1.00 12.01 12.91
N ALA A 164 1.36 10.80 13.32
CA ALA A 164 2.70 10.54 13.83
C ALA A 164 3.76 10.74 12.73
N ARG A 165 4.94 11.24 13.08
CA ARG A 165 6.07 11.46 12.18
C ARG A 165 7.13 10.40 12.40
N PHE A 166 7.24 9.47 11.46
CA PHE A 166 8.29 8.47 11.33
C PHE A 166 9.30 8.85 10.23
N ASP A 167 9.44 10.14 9.91
CA ASP A 167 10.34 10.55 8.82
C ASP A 167 11.79 10.16 9.12
N GLY A 168 12.45 9.47 8.18
CA GLY A 168 13.80 8.93 8.35
C GLY A 168 13.92 7.81 9.38
N ALA A 169 12.81 7.30 9.93
CA ALA A 169 12.84 6.22 10.91
C ALA A 169 13.22 4.88 10.26
N ARG A 170 13.79 3.97 11.04
CA ARG A 170 14.09 2.59 10.64
C ARG A 170 13.22 1.63 11.43
N LEU A 171 12.36 0.89 10.74
CA LEU A 171 11.43 -0.07 11.32
C LEU A 171 11.75 -1.46 10.76
N ARG A 172 12.32 -2.34 11.58
CA ARG A 172 12.67 -3.70 11.19
C ARG A 172 11.97 -4.72 12.08
N GLY A 173 11.23 -5.67 11.50
CA GLY A 173 10.53 -6.70 12.28
C GLY A 173 9.40 -6.15 13.16
N VAL A 174 8.92 -4.93 12.89
CA VAL A 174 7.94 -4.26 13.74
C VAL A 174 6.55 -4.80 13.42
N ARG A 175 5.74 -5.07 14.45
CA ARG A 175 4.31 -5.40 14.30
C ARG A 175 3.47 -4.20 14.70
N ILE A 176 2.72 -3.65 13.76
CA ILE A 176 1.81 -2.50 13.93
C ILE A 176 0.39 -2.90 13.49
N GLU A 177 0.05 -4.16 13.69
CA GLU A 177 -1.22 -4.76 13.26
C GLU A 177 -2.42 -4.06 13.91
N ALA A 178 -3.51 -3.90 13.16
CA ALA A 178 -4.77 -3.28 13.61
C ALA A 178 -4.60 -1.89 14.28
N SER A 179 -3.54 -1.15 13.92
CA SER A 179 -3.25 0.17 14.48
C SER A 179 -3.86 1.29 13.65
N VAL A 180 -4.08 2.45 14.26
CA VAL A 180 -4.57 3.67 13.60
C VAL A 180 -3.41 4.62 13.38
N LEU A 181 -3.03 4.81 12.13
CA LEU A 181 -1.90 5.63 11.69
C LEU A 181 -2.33 6.71 10.69
N ASP A 182 -3.62 7.03 10.62
CA ASP A 182 -4.17 7.99 9.66
C ASP A 182 -3.41 9.33 9.70
N GLY A 183 -3.02 9.84 8.53
CA GLY A 183 -2.24 11.07 8.38
C GLY A 183 -0.79 11.01 8.85
N ALA A 184 -0.29 9.85 9.30
CA ALA A 184 1.11 9.68 9.66
C ALA A 184 2.05 9.87 8.45
N SER A 185 3.29 10.25 8.75
CA SER A 185 4.34 10.48 7.76
C SER A 185 5.47 9.48 7.96
N PHE A 186 5.84 8.78 6.90
CA PHE A 186 6.94 7.80 6.82
C PHE A 186 7.96 8.24 5.75
N ARG A 187 8.13 9.55 5.54
CA ARG A 187 8.98 10.07 4.47
C ARG A 187 10.43 9.66 4.70
N ALA A 188 11.10 9.15 3.67
CA ALA A 188 12.46 8.61 3.78
C ALA A 188 12.65 7.53 4.88
N ALA A 189 11.56 6.94 5.39
CA ALA A 189 11.66 5.85 6.36
C ALA A 189 12.10 4.56 5.67
N THR A 190 12.80 3.70 6.41
CA THR A 190 13.14 2.34 5.97
C THR A 190 12.31 1.36 6.78
N ILE A 191 11.44 0.60 6.11
CA ILE A 191 10.55 -0.38 6.73
C ILE A 191 10.84 -1.74 6.12
N GLU A 192 11.39 -2.63 6.94
CA GLU A 192 11.85 -3.95 6.54
C GLU A 192 11.13 -5.03 7.35
N ARG A 193 10.60 -6.06 6.68
CA ARG A 193 10.06 -7.26 7.32
C ARG A 193 9.07 -6.96 8.45
N SER A 194 8.26 -5.92 8.26
CA SER A 194 7.34 -5.40 9.28
C SER A 194 5.90 -5.65 8.86
N GLY A 195 5.02 -5.91 9.84
CA GLY A 195 3.60 -6.20 9.61
C GLY A 195 2.72 -5.03 10.00
N LEU A 196 1.97 -4.50 9.05
CA LEU A 196 0.96 -3.44 9.22
C LEU A 196 -0.45 -3.96 8.86
N VAL A 197 -0.66 -5.27 9.02
CA VAL A 197 -1.90 -5.98 8.69
C VAL A 197 -3.09 -5.33 9.38
N HIS A 198 -4.17 -5.07 8.64
CA HIS A 198 -5.39 -4.42 9.13
C HIS A 198 -5.21 -3.02 9.74
N ALA A 199 -4.06 -2.37 9.57
CA ALA A 199 -3.88 -0.99 10.04
C ALA A 199 -4.66 0.01 9.17
N THR A 200 -5.06 1.14 9.76
CA THR A 200 -5.58 2.29 8.99
C THR A 200 -4.44 3.25 8.70
N LEU A 201 -4.18 3.48 7.42
CA LEU A 201 -3.07 4.26 6.88
C LEU A 201 -3.59 5.36 5.94
N THR A 202 -4.82 5.83 6.19
CA THR A 202 -5.50 6.77 5.30
C THR A 202 -4.72 8.07 5.22
N GLY A 203 -4.44 8.55 4.00
CA GLY A 203 -3.73 9.80 3.77
C GLY A 203 -2.30 9.85 4.33
N THR A 204 -1.67 8.70 4.55
CA THR A 204 -0.27 8.64 5.02
C THR A 204 0.71 9.00 3.90
N ALA A 205 1.85 9.60 4.27
CA ALA A 205 2.87 10.04 3.31
C ALA A 205 4.12 9.15 3.39
N TRP A 206 4.52 8.55 2.27
CA TRP A 206 5.61 7.58 2.17
C TRP A 206 6.63 7.96 1.10
N THR A 207 6.69 9.25 0.74
CA THR A 207 7.64 9.77 -0.24
C THR A 207 9.08 9.40 0.14
N ASP A 208 9.86 8.89 -0.81
CA ASP A 208 11.24 8.40 -0.62
C ASP A 208 11.39 7.23 0.38
N ALA A 209 10.31 6.61 0.85
CA ALA A 209 10.39 5.47 1.75
C ALA A 209 10.94 4.21 1.06
N THR A 210 11.58 3.34 1.83
CA THR A 210 12.05 2.02 1.40
C THR A 210 11.23 0.94 2.10
N LEU A 211 10.52 0.11 1.33
CA LEU A 211 9.66 -0.97 1.79
C LEU A 211 10.18 -2.31 1.27
N ILE A 212 10.62 -3.19 2.18
CA ILE A 212 11.16 -4.50 1.80
C ILE A 212 10.49 -5.58 2.66
N GLY A 213 9.68 -6.43 2.02
CA GLY A 213 8.96 -7.51 2.70
C GLY A 213 7.99 -6.99 3.76
N VAL A 214 7.27 -5.90 3.45
CA VAL A 214 6.26 -5.32 4.34
C VAL A 214 4.92 -5.98 4.07
N ASP A 215 4.27 -6.46 5.12
CA ASP A 215 2.94 -7.05 5.02
C ASP A 215 1.89 -5.97 5.33
N LEU A 216 1.13 -5.58 4.32
CA LEU A 216 0.03 -4.61 4.41
C LEU A 216 -1.33 -5.29 4.24
N ALA A 217 -1.43 -6.62 4.34
CA ALA A 217 -2.66 -7.33 4.06
C ALA A 217 -3.85 -6.78 4.84
N GLY A 218 -4.96 -6.51 4.15
CA GLY A 218 -6.16 -5.95 4.77
C GLY A 218 -6.04 -4.52 5.33
N ALA A 219 -4.92 -3.81 5.13
CA ALA A 219 -4.76 -2.44 5.54
C ALA A 219 -5.59 -1.46 4.68
N ASP A 220 -5.98 -0.33 5.29
CA ASP A 220 -6.64 0.76 4.58
C ASP A 220 -5.60 1.80 4.14
N LEU A 221 -5.23 1.76 2.86
CA LEU A 221 -4.23 2.62 2.21
C LEU A 221 -4.90 3.68 1.32
N THR A 222 -6.18 3.98 1.58
CA THR A 222 -6.95 4.98 0.84
C THR A 222 -6.21 6.32 0.86
N GLU A 223 -6.03 6.92 -0.32
CA GLU A 223 -5.32 8.20 -0.51
C GLU A 223 -3.86 8.22 0.00
N VAL A 224 -3.19 7.06 0.12
CA VAL A 224 -1.76 7.02 0.44
C VAL A 224 -0.92 7.69 -0.65
N ASP A 225 0.13 8.41 -0.25
CA ASP A 225 1.10 9.03 -1.15
C ASP A 225 2.43 8.27 -1.11
N LEU A 226 2.63 7.37 -2.07
CA LEU A 226 3.84 6.56 -2.31
C LEU A 226 4.64 7.07 -3.51
N ARG A 227 4.46 8.34 -3.91
CA ARG A 227 5.24 8.93 -5.00
C ARG A 227 6.73 8.85 -4.68
N ASP A 228 7.52 8.45 -5.68
CA ASP A 228 8.97 8.39 -5.59
C ASP A 228 9.51 7.45 -4.48
N ALA A 229 8.71 6.49 -4.00
CA ALA A 229 9.19 5.47 -3.08
C ALA A 229 10.37 4.69 -3.71
N LEU A 230 11.50 4.62 -2.98
CA LEU A 230 12.80 4.24 -3.53
C LEU A 230 12.87 2.76 -3.92
N THR A 231 12.23 1.89 -3.13
CA THR A 231 12.18 0.44 -3.34
C THR A 231 10.95 -0.11 -2.64
N VAL A 232 10.12 -0.87 -3.37
CA VAL A 232 8.95 -1.56 -2.84
C VAL A 232 9.01 -3.00 -3.33
N MET A 233 9.77 -3.83 -2.62
CA MET A 233 9.99 -5.24 -2.97
C MET A 233 9.22 -6.16 -2.04
N ASP A 234 8.68 -7.24 -2.61
CA ASP A 234 7.93 -8.27 -1.88
C ASP A 234 6.79 -7.67 -1.04
N LEU A 235 6.10 -6.67 -1.59
CA LEU A 235 4.98 -6.01 -0.91
C LEU A 235 3.71 -6.86 -1.03
N GLU A 236 3.16 -7.25 0.12
CA GLU A 236 1.91 -8.00 0.18
C GLU A 236 0.74 -7.03 0.36
N LEU A 237 -0.03 -6.84 -0.71
CA LEU A 237 -1.19 -5.93 -0.78
C LEU A 237 -2.52 -6.69 -0.93
N GLU A 238 -2.54 -7.97 -0.56
CA GLU A 238 -3.76 -8.77 -0.64
C GLU A 238 -4.85 -8.22 0.29
N ARG A 239 -6.04 -8.01 -0.28
CA ARG A 239 -7.25 -7.48 0.36
C ARG A 239 -7.10 -6.08 0.96
N THR A 240 -6.21 -5.26 0.42
CA THR A 240 -6.02 -3.86 0.82
C THR A 240 -7.02 -2.91 0.15
N ARG A 241 -7.31 -1.77 0.78
CA ARG A 241 -8.06 -0.69 0.12
C ARG A 241 -7.09 0.33 -0.46
N LEU A 242 -7.07 0.44 -1.79
CA LEU A 242 -6.12 1.26 -2.55
C LEU A 242 -6.79 2.36 -3.38
N ARG A 243 -8.04 2.68 -3.06
CA ARG A 243 -8.83 3.68 -3.79
C ARG A 243 -8.15 5.05 -3.71
N GLY A 244 -7.90 5.67 -4.86
CA GLY A 244 -7.30 7.00 -4.94
C GLY A 244 -5.82 7.10 -4.52
N SER A 245 -5.17 5.97 -4.23
CA SER A 245 -3.77 5.91 -3.84
C SER A 245 -2.84 6.35 -4.97
N LYS A 246 -1.74 7.02 -4.63
CA LYS A 246 -0.78 7.59 -5.60
C LYS A 246 0.56 6.87 -5.49
N PHE A 247 0.92 6.13 -6.53
CA PHE A 247 2.15 5.32 -6.59
C PHE A 247 3.18 5.85 -7.58
N ARG A 248 2.95 7.00 -8.22
CA ARG A 248 3.73 7.47 -9.38
C ARG A 248 5.24 7.26 -9.20
N GLY A 249 5.86 6.52 -10.12
CA GLY A 249 7.30 6.23 -10.13
C GLY A 249 7.76 5.08 -9.22
N ALA A 250 6.87 4.47 -8.43
CA ALA A 250 7.24 3.37 -7.53
C ALA A 250 7.70 2.12 -8.30
N LYS A 251 8.69 1.43 -7.73
CA LYS A 251 9.15 0.11 -8.19
C LYS A 251 8.33 -0.97 -7.47
N LEU A 252 7.35 -1.54 -8.16
CA LEU A 252 6.37 -2.52 -7.71
C LEU A 252 6.50 -3.84 -8.50
N ASP A 253 7.71 -4.20 -8.93
CA ASP A 253 7.94 -5.43 -9.68
C ASP A 253 7.55 -6.65 -8.85
N GLY A 254 6.77 -7.56 -9.44
CA GLY A 254 6.25 -8.75 -8.76
C GLY A 254 5.16 -8.48 -7.70
N ALA A 255 4.63 -7.25 -7.58
CA ALA A 255 3.62 -6.92 -6.57
C ALA A 255 2.39 -7.85 -6.65
N LYS A 256 1.93 -8.32 -5.49
CA LYS A 256 0.74 -9.16 -5.35
C LYS A 256 -0.50 -8.28 -5.14
N LEU A 257 -1.20 -7.99 -6.23
CA LEU A 257 -2.36 -7.08 -6.27
C LEU A 257 -3.64 -7.78 -6.74
N ALA A 258 -3.73 -9.12 -6.67
CA ALA A 258 -4.89 -9.85 -7.17
C ALA A 258 -6.17 -9.49 -6.39
N GLU A 259 -7.32 -9.44 -7.07
CA GLU A 259 -8.66 -9.22 -6.52
C GLU A 259 -8.81 -7.90 -5.73
N GLN A 260 -8.00 -6.88 -6.04
CA GLN A 260 -8.06 -5.56 -5.40
C GLN A 260 -9.03 -4.60 -6.11
N ASP A 261 -9.69 -3.73 -5.32
CA ASP A 261 -10.34 -2.53 -5.83
C ASP A 261 -9.31 -1.40 -5.93
N LEU A 262 -8.82 -1.16 -7.16
CA LEU A 262 -7.87 -0.10 -7.48
C LEU A 262 -8.57 1.13 -8.05
N THR A 263 -9.90 1.24 -7.96
CA THR A 263 -10.67 2.32 -8.61
C THR A 263 -10.08 3.70 -8.33
N GLY A 264 -9.73 4.43 -9.39
CA GLY A 264 -9.16 5.78 -9.33
C GLY A 264 -7.73 5.88 -8.76
N ALA A 265 -7.04 4.77 -8.51
CA ALA A 265 -5.62 4.77 -8.15
C ALA A 265 -4.75 5.27 -9.33
N SER A 266 -3.57 5.80 -9.00
CA SER A 266 -2.59 6.27 -10.00
C SER A 266 -1.27 5.51 -9.88
N PHE A 267 -0.99 4.68 -10.87
CA PHE A 267 0.26 3.96 -11.10
C PHE A 267 1.09 4.53 -12.27
N ALA A 268 0.87 5.80 -12.62
CA ALA A 268 1.58 6.45 -13.72
C ALA A 268 3.11 6.32 -13.55
N SER A 269 3.80 5.88 -14.60
CA SER A 269 5.26 5.68 -14.63
C SER A 269 5.81 4.70 -13.57
N CYS A 270 4.98 3.83 -12.98
CA CYS A 270 5.45 2.77 -12.08
C CYS A 270 6.08 1.61 -12.86
N ASN A 271 7.00 0.89 -12.21
CA ASN A 271 7.41 -0.44 -12.68
C ASN A 271 6.55 -1.50 -11.98
N LEU A 272 5.61 -2.10 -12.72
CA LEU A 272 4.73 -3.20 -12.33
C LEU A 272 5.10 -4.50 -13.09
N SER A 273 6.35 -4.63 -13.54
CA SER A 273 6.80 -5.82 -14.28
C SER A 273 6.53 -7.07 -13.47
N LYS A 274 5.94 -8.10 -14.08
CA LYS A 274 5.57 -9.38 -13.44
C LYS A 274 4.60 -9.27 -12.25
N ALA A 275 3.94 -8.12 -12.06
CA ALA A 275 2.92 -7.98 -11.02
C ALA A 275 1.72 -8.89 -11.31
N ARG A 276 1.03 -9.32 -10.25
CA ARG A 276 -0.20 -10.11 -10.33
C ARG A 276 -1.40 -9.22 -10.01
N LEU A 277 -2.13 -8.81 -11.05
CA LEU A 277 -3.30 -7.93 -11.05
C LEU A 277 -4.59 -8.71 -11.42
N ASP A 278 -4.58 -10.04 -11.29
CA ASP A 278 -5.71 -10.89 -11.67
C ASP A 278 -6.98 -10.50 -10.91
N GLY A 279 -8.11 -10.38 -11.62
CA GLY A 279 -9.41 -10.04 -11.02
C GLY A 279 -9.51 -8.65 -10.41
N THR A 280 -8.57 -7.73 -10.67
CA THR A 280 -8.61 -6.36 -10.14
C THR A 280 -9.68 -5.49 -10.80
N SER A 281 -10.19 -4.49 -10.06
CA SER A 281 -10.94 -3.39 -10.64
C SER A 281 -10.02 -2.19 -10.90
N LEU A 282 -9.82 -1.86 -12.18
CA LEU A 282 -8.99 -0.80 -12.74
C LEU A 282 -9.82 0.39 -13.23
N ASP A 283 -11.07 0.52 -12.77
CA ASP A 283 -11.98 1.59 -13.21
C ASP A 283 -11.36 2.97 -12.95
N GLY A 284 -11.14 3.72 -14.04
CA GLY A 284 -10.53 5.05 -14.01
C GLY A 284 -9.08 5.10 -13.51
N VAL A 285 -8.37 3.97 -13.44
CA VAL A 285 -6.96 3.92 -13.02
C VAL A 285 -6.06 4.61 -14.04
N ASP A 286 -5.04 5.32 -13.55
CA ASP A 286 -3.99 5.90 -14.39
C ASP A 286 -2.72 5.03 -14.39
N LEU A 287 -2.49 4.31 -15.49
CA LEU A 287 -1.29 3.52 -15.83
C LEU A 287 -0.40 4.24 -16.86
N THR A 288 -0.55 5.56 -17.05
CA THR A 288 0.19 6.29 -18.10
C THR A 288 1.71 6.12 -17.94
N GLY A 289 2.36 5.57 -18.97
CA GLY A 289 3.80 5.30 -18.99
C GLY A 289 4.28 4.21 -18.01
N ALA A 290 3.37 3.43 -17.41
CA ALA A 290 3.74 2.33 -16.51
C ALA A 290 4.36 1.15 -17.30
N VAL A 291 5.25 0.40 -16.65
CA VAL A 291 5.87 -0.81 -17.20
C VAL A 291 5.24 -2.03 -16.55
N LEU A 292 4.40 -2.76 -17.28
CA LEU A 292 3.70 -3.97 -16.85
C LEU A 292 4.20 -5.22 -17.59
N ASP A 293 5.47 -5.25 -17.96
CA ASP A 293 6.04 -6.33 -18.76
C ASP A 293 5.96 -7.67 -18.02
N GLY A 294 5.38 -8.67 -18.67
CA GLY A 294 5.13 -10.00 -18.09
C GLY A 294 4.14 -10.02 -16.92
N ALA A 295 3.39 -8.94 -16.67
CA ALA A 295 2.36 -8.91 -15.64
C ALA A 295 1.16 -9.81 -16.00
N SER A 296 0.45 -10.27 -14.98
CA SER A 296 -0.80 -11.02 -15.12
C SER A 296 -1.96 -10.09 -14.75
N LEU A 297 -2.89 -9.88 -15.69
CA LEU A 297 -4.12 -9.09 -15.54
C LEU A 297 -5.34 -9.97 -15.88
N VAL A 298 -5.27 -11.27 -15.57
CA VAL A 298 -6.30 -12.23 -15.97
C VAL A 298 -7.62 -11.87 -15.30
N ALA A 299 -8.68 -11.76 -16.09
CA ALA A 299 -10.02 -11.38 -15.63
C ALA A 299 -10.09 -10.02 -14.90
N ALA A 300 -9.11 -9.13 -15.07
CA ALA A 300 -9.21 -7.76 -14.56
C ALA A 300 -10.35 -7.00 -15.28
N SER A 301 -11.04 -6.10 -14.58
CA SER A 301 -12.06 -5.22 -15.17
C SER A 301 -11.62 -3.77 -15.04
N GLY A 302 -11.87 -2.92 -16.02
CA GLY A 302 -11.39 -1.54 -16.00
C GLY A 302 -11.98 -0.68 -17.10
N ARG A 303 -13.14 -0.09 -16.84
CA ARG A 303 -13.76 0.84 -17.78
C ARG A 303 -13.04 2.17 -17.76
N GLY A 304 -12.59 2.64 -18.94
CA GLY A 304 -11.97 3.96 -19.06
C GLY A 304 -10.63 4.12 -18.35
N ALA A 305 -9.94 3.01 -18.05
CA ALA A 305 -8.57 3.06 -17.55
C ALA A 305 -7.66 3.79 -18.57
N LYS A 306 -6.63 4.49 -18.08
CA LYS A 306 -5.66 5.20 -18.91
C LYS A 306 -4.35 4.43 -18.91
N ALA A 307 -3.85 4.05 -20.08
CA ALA A 307 -2.57 3.35 -20.23
C ALA A 307 -1.76 3.91 -21.42
N ALA A 308 -1.89 5.21 -21.67
CA ALA A 308 -1.12 5.89 -22.72
C ALA A 308 0.38 5.64 -22.52
N ARG A 309 1.06 5.17 -23.57
CA ARG A 309 2.50 4.84 -23.55
C ARG A 309 2.93 3.81 -22.49
N ALA A 310 2.00 3.03 -21.94
CA ALA A 310 2.35 1.94 -21.04
C ALA A 310 2.99 0.78 -21.82
N SER A 311 3.80 -0.02 -21.13
CA SER A 311 4.36 -1.27 -21.66
C SER A 311 3.64 -2.46 -21.02
N LEU A 312 3.22 -3.42 -21.85
CA LEU A 312 2.55 -4.67 -21.50
C LEU A 312 3.23 -5.84 -22.23
N ALA A 313 4.54 -5.74 -22.49
CA ALA A 313 5.24 -6.72 -23.31
C ALA A 313 5.20 -8.10 -22.62
N GLY A 314 4.69 -9.11 -23.32
CA GLY A 314 4.54 -10.46 -22.76
C GLY A 314 3.52 -10.60 -21.63
N ALA A 315 2.70 -9.58 -21.35
CA ALA A 315 1.69 -9.63 -20.30
C ALA A 315 0.52 -10.58 -20.68
N ASP A 316 -0.24 -11.00 -19.67
CA ASP A 316 -1.43 -11.83 -19.84
C ASP A 316 -2.70 -11.08 -19.45
N LEU A 317 -3.54 -10.74 -20.42
CA LEU A 317 -4.83 -10.06 -20.23
C LEU A 317 -6.00 -11.00 -20.52
N THR A 318 -5.80 -12.32 -20.46
CA THR A 318 -6.84 -13.31 -20.72
C THR A 318 -8.09 -13.02 -19.89
N LEU A 319 -9.27 -13.01 -20.53
CA LEU A 319 -10.57 -12.70 -19.93
C LEU A 319 -10.76 -11.27 -19.40
N ALA A 320 -9.78 -10.37 -19.55
CA ALA A 320 -9.90 -9.00 -19.04
C ALA A 320 -11.03 -8.22 -19.75
N GLN A 321 -11.72 -7.37 -18.99
CA GLN A 321 -12.82 -6.52 -19.44
C GLN A 321 -12.39 -5.05 -19.39
N LEU A 322 -11.85 -4.54 -20.50
CA LEU A 322 -11.25 -3.20 -20.58
C LEU A 322 -11.94 -2.32 -21.64
N PRO A 323 -13.28 -2.19 -21.62
CA PRO A 323 -13.97 -1.35 -22.58
C PRO A 323 -13.58 0.13 -22.39
N ALA A 324 -13.46 0.84 -23.50
CA ALA A 324 -13.05 2.24 -23.54
C ALA A 324 -11.67 2.52 -22.90
N LEU A 325 -10.75 1.54 -22.90
CA LEU A 325 -9.36 1.73 -22.49
C LEU A 325 -8.70 2.85 -23.30
N ASP A 326 -8.15 3.86 -22.64
CA ASP A 326 -7.41 4.96 -23.27
C ASP A 326 -5.91 4.67 -23.27
N ALA A 327 -5.42 4.00 -24.32
CA ALA A 327 -4.05 3.49 -24.42
C ALA A 327 -3.36 3.81 -25.77
N PRO A 328 -3.26 5.10 -26.17
CA PRO A 328 -2.49 5.46 -27.35
C PRO A 328 -1.00 5.15 -27.15
N ALA A 329 -0.36 4.67 -28.21
CA ALA A 329 1.03 4.24 -28.24
C ALA A 329 1.38 3.19 -27.17
N LEU A 330 0.45 2.28 -26.86
CA LEU A 330 0.67 1.15 -25.96
C LEU A 330 1.70 0.18 -26.55
N ALA A 331 2.71 -0.22 -25.78
CA ALA A 331 3.69 -1.21 -26.17
C ALA A 331 3.31 -2.60 -25.63
N ALA A 332 2.57 -3.40 -26.39
CA ALA A 332 2.03 -4.70 -25.99
C ALA A 332 2.47 -5.83 -26.94
N GLU A 333 3.77 -5.90 -27.25
CA GLU A 333 4.35 -6.97 -28.06
C GLU A 333 4.29 -8.31 -27.32
N ARG A 334 3.94 -9.41 -28.02
CA ARG A 334 3.80 -10.77 -27.48
C ARG A 334 2.79 -10.88 -26.33
N VAL A 335 1.79 -9.98 -26.28
CA VAL A 335 0.75 -10.01 -25.25
C VAL A 335 -0.25 -11.16 -25.51
N ARG A 336 -0.84 -11.73 -24.44
CA ARG A 336 -1.98 -12.64 -24.54
C ARG A 336 -3.28 -11.90 -24.25
N LEU A 337 -4.22 -11.94 -25.19
CA LEU A 337 -5.50 -11.23 -25.11
C LEU A 337 -6.70 -12.17 -25.22
N SER A 338 -6.54 -13.47 -24.93
CA SER A 338 -7.61 -14.44 -25.14
C SER A 338 -8.90 -14.05 -24.40
N ARG A 339 -9.98 -13.83 -25.14
CA ARG A 339 -11.31 -13.42 -24.64
C ARG A 339 -11.33 -12.06 -23.93
N THR A 340 -10.40 -11.17 -24.28
CA THR A 340 -10.38 -9.79 -23.75
C THR A 340 -11.42 -8.92 -24.46
N ASP A 341 -12.11 -8.07 -23.70
CA ASP A 341 -12.94 -6.99 -24.24
C ASP A 341 -12.14 -5.69 -24.30
N LEU A 342 -11.91 -5.19 -25.52
CA LEU A 342 -11.31 -3.89 -25.85
C LEU A 342 -12.27 -3.06 -26.72
N SER A 343 -13.58 -3.27 -26.56
CA SER A 343 -14.59 -2.50 -27.27
C SER A 343 -14.46 -1.00 -26.94
N ASP A 344 -14.60 -0.15 -27.96
CA ASP A 344 -14.43 1.31 -27.86
C ASP A 344 -13.04 1.76 -27.35
N ALA A 345 -12.03 0.88 -27.29
CA ALA A 345 -10.70 1.24 -26.80
C ALA A 345 -9.96 2.17 -27.77
N LYS A 346 -9.20 3.10 -27.22
CA LYS A 346 -8.30 4.00 -27.96
C LYS A 346 -6.90 3.42 -27.99
N LEU A 347 -6.57 2.76 -29.09
CA LEU A 347 -5.33 2.00 -29.29
C LEU A 347 -4.55 2.54 -30.50
N ARG A 348 -4.66 3.84 -30.77
CA ARG A 348 -3.91 4.50 -31.85
C ARG A 348 -2.41 4.29 -31.65
N ASP A 349 -1.72 3.87 -32.70
CA ASP A 349 -0.28 3.58 -32.70
C ASP A 349 0.14 2.49 -31.68
N ALA A 350 -0.78 1.66 -31.19
CA ALA A 350 -0.45 0.56 -30.28
C ALA A 350 0.36 -0.53 -31.00
N ASN A 351 1.36 -1.10 -30.32
CA ASN A 351 2.14 -2.22 -30.81
C ASN A 351 1.63 -3.54 -30.21
N LEU A 352 0.98 -4.35 -31.02
CA LEU A 352 0.45 -5.69 -30.73
C LEU A 352 1.16 -6.77 -31.58
N ARG A 353 2.42 -6.52 -31.96
CA ARG A 353 3.24 -7.46 -32.75
C ARG A 353 3.40 -8.79 -32.02
N ASP A 354 3.39 -9.89 -32.78
CA ASP A 354 3.58 -11.26 -32.27
C ASP A 354 2.58 -11.67 -31.15
N SER A 355 1.46 -10.95 -31.00
CA SER A 355 0.51 -11.17 -29.90
C SER A 355 -0.49 -12.29 -30.21
N SER A 356 -0.95 -12.97 -29.16
CA SER A 356 -1.96 -14.03 -29.26
C SER A 356 -3.33 -13.48 -28.91
N CYS A 357 -4.21 -13.44 -29.90
CA CYS A 357 -5.55 -12.89 -29.81
C CYS A 357 -6.57 -13.96 -30.22
N GLU A 358 -7.20 -14.59 -29.24
CA GLU A 358 -8.33 -15.49 -29.49
C GLU A 358 -9.62 -14.89 -28.92
N ARG A 359 -10.63 -14.67 -29.76
CA ARG A 359 -11.94 -14.14 -29.35
C ARG A 359 -11.86 -12.76 -28.68
N VAL A 360 -10.98 -11.89 -29.17
CA VAL A 360 -10.88 -10.49 -28.71
C VAL A 360 -11.99 -9.64 -29.32
N LEU A 361 -12.57 -8.76 -28.52
CA LEU A 361 -13.50 -7.74 -28.99
C LEU A 361 -12.76 -6.42 -29.19
N PHE A 362 -12.55 -6.01 -30.44
CA PHE A 362 -12.10 -4.69 -30.84
C PHE A 362 -13.25 -3.87 -31.46
N THR A 363 -14.49 -4.19 -31.11
CA THR A 363 -15.68 -3.54 -31.67
C THR A 363 -15.60 -2.03 -31.42
N LYS A 364 -15.70 -1.22 -32.48
CA LYS A 364 -15.56 0.27 -32.43
C LYS A 364 -14.22 0.79 -31.89
N ALA A 365 -13.19 -0.05 -31.77
CA ALA A 365 -11.89 0.40 -31.28
C ALA A 365 -11.21 1.37 -32.28
N GLU A 366 -10.48 2.35 -31.75
CA GLU A 366 -9.62 3.25 -32.52
C GLU A 366 -8.23 2.62 -32.65
N LEU A 367 -7.96 1.99 -33.79
CA LEU A 367 -6.74 1.23 -34.09
C LEU A 367 -5.90 1.87 -35.20
N SER A 368 -6.05 3.17 -35.42
CA SER A 368 -5.30 3.85 -36.48
C SER A 368 -3.80 3.77 -36.19
N GLY A 369 -3.00 3.32 -37.17
CA GLY A 369 -1.56 3.12 -37.02
C GLY A 369 -1.15 1.96 -36.10
N ALA A 370 -2.10 1.17 -35.58
CA ALA A 370 -1.78 0.05 -34.70
C ALA A 370 -1.02 -1.06 -35.45
N CYS A 371 -0.04 -1.67 -34.80
CA CYS A 371 0.80 -2.73 -35.36
C CYS A 371 0.36 -4.10 -34.85
N PHE A 372 -0.26 -4.89 -35.72
CA PHE A 372 -0.61 -6.30 -35.55
C PHE A 372 0.33 -7.23 -36.32
N ALA A 373 1.50 -6.75 -36.74
CA ALA A 373 2.42 -7.55 -37.55
C ALA A 373 2.73 -8.89 -36.86
N LYS A 374 2.58 -10.00 -37.59
CA LYS A 374 2.76 -11.38 -37.09
C LYS A 374 1.84 -11.80 -35.92
N ALA A 375 0.82 -11.01 -35.59
CA ALA A 375 -0.14 -11.39 -34.56
C ALA A 375 -0.98 -12.59 -35.00
N GLN A 376 -1.43 -13.38 -34.03
CA GLN A 376 -2.38 -14.47 -34.23
C GLN A 376 -3.78 -13.98 -33.87
N LEU A 377 -4.59 -13.67 -34.89
CA LEU A 377 -5.95 -13.18 -34.76
C LEU A 377 -6.93 -14.31 -35.08
N ARG A 378 -7.53 -14.90 -34.06
CA ARG A 378 -8.52 -16.00 -34.22
C ARG A 378 -9.84 -15.58 -33.61
N ARG A 379 -10.92 -15.63 -34.39
CA ARG A 379 -12.30 -15.33 -33.93
C ARG A 379 -12.44 -13.95 -33.30
N CYS A 380 -11.62 -12.98 -33.72
CA CYS A 380 -11.65 -11.62 -33.20
C CYS A 380 -12.72 -10.78 -33.91
N SER A 381 -13.31 -9.83 -33.20
CA SER A 381 -14.28 -8.87 -33.75
C SER A 381 -13.63 -7.50 -33.91
N PHE A 382 -13.56 -7.01 -35.13
CA PHE A 382 -13.17 -5.66 -35.51
C PHE A 382 -14.36 -4.87 -36.06
N VAL A 383 -15.59 -5.26 -35.70
CA VAL A 383 -16.81 -4.61 -36.20
C VAL A 383 -16.79 -3.12 -35.87
N ASP A 384 -17.02 -2.28 -36.87
CA ASP A 384 -16.95 -0.80 -36.77
C ASP A 384 -15.59 -0.24 -36.30
N ALA A 385 -14.51 -1.02 -36.29
CA ALA A 385 -13.20 -0.56 -35.85
C ALA A 385 -12.53 0.37 -36.86
N SER A 386 -11.77 1.38 -36.37
CA SER A 386 -10.99 2.26 -37.22
C SER A 386 -9.53 1.79 -37.31
N MET A 387 -9.19 1.07 -38.37
CA MET A 387 -7.88 0.44 -38.59
C MET A 387 -7.07 1.14 -39.69
N ARG A 388 -7.26 2.45 -39.88
CA ARG A 388 -6.54 3.23 -40.89
C ARG A 388 -5.04 3.18 -40.63
N TYR A 389 -4.24 2.88 -41.65
CA TYR A 389 -2.79 2.71 -41.54
C TYR A 389 -2.32 1.64 -40.55
N ALA A 390 -3.20 0.73 -40.11
CA ALA A 390 -2.79 -0.39 -39.27
C ALA A 390 -1.88 -1.35 -40.04
N ASP A 391 -0.90 -1.93 -39.37
CA ASP A 391 0.03 -2.92 -39.93
C ASP A 391 -0.44 -4.32 -39.54
N LEU A 392 -1.04 -5.08 -40.47
CA LEU A 392 -1.39 -6.49 -40.32
C LEU A 392 -0.39 -7.39 -41.05
N SER A 393 0.82 -6.91 -41.38
CA SER A 393 1.75 -7.65 -42.19
C SER A 393 2.16 -8.97 -41.53
N ASN A 394 2.09 -10.05 -42.29
CA ASN A 394 2.36 -11.42 -41.85
C ASN A 394 1.50 -11.90 -40.65
N ALA A 395 0.40 -11.21 -40.34
CA ALA A 395 -0.55 -11.67 -39.33
C ALA A 395 -1.33 -12.90 -39.85
N THR A 396 -1.72 -13.78 -38.93
CA THR A 396 -2.67 -14.87 -39.22
C THR A 396 -4.05 -14.45 -38.77
N VAL A 397 -5.02 -14.55 -39.65
CA VAL A 397 -6.40 -14.13 -39.46
C VAL A 397 -7.30 -15.32 -39.76
N PHE A 398 -8.03 -15.78 -38.74
CA PHE A 398 -8.90 -16.95 -38.85
C PHE A 398 -10.26 -16.66 -38.22
N GLU A 399 -11.34 -16.83 -38.98
CA GLU A 399 -12.72 -16.64 -38.51
C GLU A 399 -12.98 -15.27 -37.86
N CYS A 400 -12.30 -14.21 -38.32
CA CYS A 400 -12.47 -12.85 -37.76
C CYS A 400 -13.62 -12.09 -38.42
N LEU A 401 -14.17 -11.10 -37.72
CA LEU A 401 -15.25 -10.24 -38.20
C LEU A 401 -14.73 -8.82 -38.43
N PHE A 402 -14.75 -8.33 -39.66
CA PHE A 402 -14.33 -6.97 -40.02
C PHE A 402 -15.50 -6.10 -40.47
N ALA A 403 -16.73 -6.44 -40.10
CA ALA A 403 -17.90 -5.77 -40.64
C ALA A 403 -17.85 -4.25 -40.40
N ARG A 404 -17.97 -3.44 -41.46
CA ARG A 404 -17.85 -1.97 -41.44
C ARG A 404 -16.54 -1.41 -40.85
N ALA A 405 -15.49 -2.23 -40.76
CA ALA A 405 -14.16 -1.75 -40.37
C ALA A 405 -13.55 -0.87 -41.48
N THR A 406 -12.76 0.14 -41.10
CA THR A 406 -12.02 0.98 -42.05
C THR A 406 -10.55 0.61 -42.09
N LEU A 407 -10.01 0.29 -43.26
CA LEU A 407 -8.62 -0.16 -43.47
C LEU A 407 -7.85 0.71 -44.46
N ASP A 408 -8.22 1.98 -44.63
CA ASP A 408 -7.51 2.90 -45.53
C ASP A 408 -6.01 2.95 -45.20
N GLY A 409 -5.17 2.63 -46.19
CA GLY A 409 -3.72 2.65 -46.03
C GLY A 409 -3.14 1.57 -45.13
N ALA A 410 -3.94 0.61 -44.65
CA ALA A 410 -3.45 -0.51 -43.85
C ALA A 410 -2.48 -1.38 -44.66
N ASP A 411 -1.44 -1.93 -44.00
CA ASP A 411 -0.50 -2.88 -44.61
C ASP A 411 -1.00 -4.31 -44.37
N LEU A 412 -1.36 -5.01 -45.44
CA LEU A 412 -1.82 -6.40 -45.44
C LEU A 412 -0.75 -7.36 -46.01
N HIS A 413 0.50 -6.90 -46.14
CA HIS A 413 1.56 -7.69 -46.77
C HIS A 413 1.77 -9.03 -46.07
N GLY A 414 1.59 -10.13 -46.81
CA GLY A 414 1.79 -11.48 -46.28
C GLY A 414 0.75 -11.92 -45.24
N MET A 415 -0.32 -11.14 -45.03
CA MET A 415 -1.42 -11.52 -44.14
C MET A 415 -2.09 -12.80 -44.66
N GLN A 416 -2.28 -13.77 -43.77
CA GLN A 416 -2.93 -15.03 -44.07
C GLN A 416 -4.36 -15.01 -43.52
N ASP A 417 -5.34 -14.85 -44.40
CA ASP A 417 -6.76 -14.85 -44.01
C ASP A 417 -7.46 -16.16 -44.40
N SER A 418 -8.23 -16.70 -43.47
CA SER A 418 -9.05 -17.90 -43.65
C SER A 418 -10.38 -17.77 -42.91
N ALA A 419 -11.49 -17.89 -43.64
CA ALA A 419 -12.85 -17.88 -43.12
C ALA A 419 -13.29 -16.59 -42.37
N SER A 420 -12.65 -15.44 -42.62
CA SER A 420 -13.08 -14.16 -42.04
C SER A 420 -14.18 -13.48 -42.85
N LEU A 421 -15.03 -12.71 -42.18
CA LEU A 421 -16.11 -11.92 -42.77
C LEU A 421 -15.69 -10.46 -42.91
N TRP A 422 -15.94 -9.88 -44.09
CA TRP A 422 -15.50 -8.53 -44.47
C TRP A 422 -16.67 -7.63 -44.90
N ASP A 423 -17.87 -7.91 -44.40
CA ASP A 423 -19.11 -7.27 -44.84
C ASP A 423 -19.03 -5.74 -44.67
N GLU A 424 -19.16 -4.99 -45.76
CA GLU A 424 -19.06 -3.52 -45.76
C GLU A 424 -17.73 -2.94 -45.22
N ALA A 425 -16.67 -3.75 -45.13
CA ALA A 425 -15.35 -3.28 -44.73
C ALA A 425 -14.69 -2.45 -45.86
N ASP A 426 -14.17 -1.26 -45.54
CA ASP A 426 -13.45 -0.44 -46.52
C ASP A 426 -11.97 -0.87 -46.60
N ARG A 427 -11.65 -1.61 -47.66
CA ARG A 427 -10.28 -2.03 -48.01
C ARG A 427 -9.76 -1.37 -49.29
N SER A 428 -10.47 -0.36 -49.81
CA SER A 428 -10.20 0.20 -51.15
C SER A 428 -8.78 0.75 -51.29
N ARG A 429 -8.19 1.25 -50.20
CA ARG A 429 -6.83 1.80 -50.13
C ARG A 429 -5.86 0.97 -49.29
N ALA A 430 -6.21 -0.26 -48.94
CA ALA A 430 -5.31 -1.16 -48.23
C ALA A 430 -4.17 -1.61 -49.17
N ARG A 431 -2.96 -1.77 -48.61
CA ARG A 431 -1.77 -2.23 -49.34
C ARG A 431 -1.69 -3.75 -49.25
N GLY A 432 -1.84 -4.43 -50.37
CA GLY A 432 -1.69 -5.89 -50.45
C GLY A 432 -0.22 -6.34 -50.40
N THR A 433 -0.01 -7.64 -50.59
CA THR A 433 1.33 -8.25 -50.61
C THR A 433 2.22 -7.70 -51.72
N ASP A 434 3.23 -6.92 -51.33
CA ASP A 434 4.37 -6.59 -52.18
C ASP A 434 5.17 -7.85 -52.58
N ALA A 435 5.21 -8.15 -53.88
CA ALA A 435 5.86 -9.35 -54.40
C ALA A 435 7.40 -9.32 -54.31
N ALA A 436 8.02 -8.14 -54.39
CA ALA A 436 9.48 -8.00 -54.28
C ALA A 436 9.90 -8.21 -52.82
N ARG A 437 9.17 -7.60 -51.88
CA ARG A 437 9.34 -7.83 -50.44
C ARG A 437 9.15 -9.31 -50.10
N ALA A 438 8.10 -9.95 -50.59
CA ALA A 438 7.82 -11.37 -50.30
C ALA A 438 8.94 -12.31 -50.80
N ARG A 439 9.50 -12.07 -51.99
CA ARG A 439 10.64 -12.86 -52.51
C ARG A 439 11.89 -12.67 -51.66
N ALA A 440 12.16 -11.46 -51.19
CA ALA A 440 13.29 -11.18 -50.31
C ALA A 440 13.14 -11.85 -48.94
N GLU A 441 11.92 -11.94 -48.41
CA GLU A 441 11.64 -12.61 -47.13
C GLU A 441 11.81 -14.14 -47.20
N GLN A 442 11.58 -14.76 -48.37
CA GLN A 442 11.75 -16.22 -48.57
C GLN A 442 13.21 -16.68 -48.75
N THR A 443 14.14 -15.76 -48.94
CA THR A 443 15.56 -16.05 -49.21
C THR A 443 16.47 -15.86 -47.98
N ARG A 444 15.87 -15.54 -46.82
CA ARG A 444 16.51 -15.48 -45.50
C ARG A 444 16.08 -16.67 -44.66
#